data_AF-A0A0D0D3K4-F1
#
_entry.id   AF-A0A0D0D3K4-F1
#
_cell.length_a   1.000
_cell.length_b   1.000
_cell.length_c   1.000
_cell.angle_alpha   90.00
_cell.angle_beta   90.00
_cell.angle_gamma   90.00
#
_symmetry.space_group_name_H-M   'P 1'
#
loop_
_entity.id
_entity.type
_entity.pdbx_description
1 polymer ?
#
loop_
_entity_poly.entity_id
_entity_poly.type
_entity_poly.pdbx_seq_one_letter_code
_entity_poly.pdbx_strand_id
1 'polypeptide(L)'
;MNIPQGSSDAMSLDSSLEVLLEALKAGGNGNEKEGLPGKRQQKKELDLGIDYSINAANHAGLKCRRKVFDYTREWSDYNLHEALQDWHENKTAAIFGWAALNDLGPSLLMTNVLLDRIIDCAHHHKIHTIQELWKETSWTDSEKYGEVLTII
;
A
#
# COMPACT_ATOMS: atom_id res chain seq x y z
N MET A 1 47.66 21.86 -22.83
CA MET A 1 46.28 22.14 -23.28
C MET A 1 45.35 21.53 -22.26
N ASN A 2 44.56 22.36 -21.58
CA ASN A 2 43.56 21.98 -20.59
C ASN A 2 42.21 21.77 -21.30
N ILE A 3 41.50 20.68 -21.00
CA ILE A 3 40.05 20.53 -21.18
C ILE A 3 39.51 19.70 -19.98
N PRO A 4 38.29 20.01 -19.46
CA PRO A 4 37.99 19.95 -18.03
C PRO A 4 37.21 18.72 -17.58
N GLN A 5 37.18 18.58 -16.25
CA GLN A 5 36.33 17.71 -15.45
C GLN A 5 34.85 17.81 -15.88
N GLY A 6 34.26 16.67 -16.25
CA GLY A 6 32.82 16.50 -16.36
C GLY A 6 32.31 15.79 -15.11
N SER A 7 31.74 16.58 -14.19
CA SER A 7 30.93 16.07 -13.07
C SER A 7 29.71 15.37 -13.65
N SER A 8 29.63 14.05 -13.50
CA SER A 8 28.36 13.34 -13.63
C SER A 8 27.75 13.30 -12.24
N ASP A 9 26.86 14.25 -11.97
CA ASP A 9 26.00 14.23 -10.79
C ASP A 9 25.02 13.06 -10.92
N ALA A 10 25.48 11.86 -10.59
CA ALA A 10 24.61 10.76 -10.24
C ALA A 10 23.98 11.13 -8.89
N MET A 11 22.79 11.73 -8.92
CA MET A 11 21.96 11.86 -7.72
C MET A 11 21.66 10.45 -7.20
N SER A 12 22.48 10.05 -6.24
CA SER A 12 22.35 8.82 -5.49
C SER A 12 20.97 8.80 -4.83
N LEU A 13 20.15 7.81 -5.16
CA LEU A 13 18.84 7.57 -4.53
C LEU A 13 18.95 7.44 -3.00
N ASP A 14 20.13 7.06 -2.52
CA ASP A 14 20.53 7.04 -1.11
C ASP A 14 20.39 8.41 -0.44
N SER A 15 20.78 9.49 -1.14
CA SER A 15 20.71 10.85 -0.63
C SER A 15 19.27 11.35 -0.47
N SER A 16 18.32 10.84 -1.26
CA SER A 16 16.92 11.27 -1.18
C SER A 16 16.20 10.64 0.02
N LEU A 17 16.60 9.42 0.41
CA LEU A 17 16.02 8.76 1.58
C LEU A 17 16.54 9.37 2.88
N GLU A 18 17.83 9.73 2.93
CA GLU A 18 18.42 10.43 4.08
C GLU A 18 17.79 11.81 4.33
N VAL A 19 17.47 12.55 3.25
CA VAL A 19 16.77 13.84 3.36
C VAL A 19 15.36 13.68 3.91
N LEU A 20 14.66 12.60 3.55
CA LEU A 20 13.32 12.30 4.08
C LEU A 20 13.40 11.85 5.55
N LEU A 21 14.44 11.11 5.93
CA LEU A 21 14.65 10.67 7.31
C LEU A 21 14.93 11.85 8.26
N GLU A 22 15.68 12.86 7.81
CA GLU A 22 15.92 14.08 8.60
C GLU A 22 14.70 14.99 8.71
N ALA A 23 13.86 15.08 7.67
CA ALA A 23 12.63 15.87 7.71
C ALA A 23 11.63 15.36 8.76
N LEU A 24 11.62 14.05 9.04
CA LEU A 24 10.74 13.44 10.04
C LEU A 24 11.19 13.71 11.49
N LYS A 25 12.49 13.91 11.73
CA LYS A 25 13.03 14.19 13.07
C LYS A 25 12.72 15.61 13.57
N ALA A 26 12.32 16.52 12.68
CA ALA A 26 12.14 17.94 12.98
C ALA A 26 10.73 18.35 13.45
N GLY A 27 9.75 17.45 13.49
CA GLY A 27 8.35 17.81 13.71
C GLY A 27 7.71 17.16 14.95
N GLY A 28 7.87 17.73 16.13
CA GLY A 28 7.17 17.22 17.32
C GLY A 28 7.32 18.06 18.58
N ASN A 29 6.68 19.24 18.63
CA ASN A 29 6.28 19.86 19.89
C ASN A 29 5.12 20.84 19.66
N GLY A 30 3.95 20.56 20.26
CA GLY A 30 2.74 21.35 20.10
C GLY A 30 1.55 20.85 20.91
N ASN A 31 1.68 20.89 22.25
CA ASN A 31 0.66 21.17 23.27
C ASN A 31 -0.86 21.08 22.97
N GLU A 32 -1.52 20.29 23.82
CA GLU A 32 -2.96 20.19 24.08
C GLU A 32 -3.66 21.54 24.30
N LYS A 33 -4.89 21.70 23.77
CA LYS A 33 -5.96 22.49 24.39
C LYS A 33 -7.35 21.86 24.20
N GLU A 34 -8.08 21.86 25.30
CA GLU A 34 -9.40 21.27 25.55
C GLU A 34 -10.59 22.01 24.87
N GLY A 35 -11.65 21.26 24.55
CA GLY A 35 -13.03 21.57 24.99
C GLY A 35 -14.00 22.42 24.14
N LEU A 36 -15.07 21.75 23.65
CA LEU A 36 -16.50 22.19 23.51
C LEU A 36 -16.98 22.91 22.20
N PRO A 37 -18.29 22.89 21.82
CA PRO A 37 -19.34 21.86 21.84
C PRO A 37 -19.73 21.36 20.42
N GLY A 38 -20.27 20.14 20.35
CA GLY A 38 -20.81 19.56 19.13
C GLY A 38 -21.92 20.38 18.49
N LYS A 39 -21.70 20.83 17.25
CA LYS A 39 -22.79 21.15 16.34
C LYS A 39 -23.07 19.89 15.53
N ARG A 40 -24.25 19.29 15.74
CA ARG A 40 -24.86 18.37 14.77
C ARG A 40 -24.96 19.15 13.46
N GLN A 41 -23.97 18.99 12.60
CA GLN A 41 -24.00 19.54 11.27
C GLN A 41 -25.21 18.91 10.60
N GLN A 42 -26.19 19.74 10.29
CA GLN A 42 -27.28 19.37 9.40
C GLN A 42 -26.66 18.66 8.22
N LYS A 43 -27.19 17.47 7.91
CA LYS A 43 -26.77 16.62 6.79
C LYS A 43 -26.81 17.51 5.55
N LYS A 44 -25.66 18.07 5.17
CA LYS A 44 -25.52 18.79 3.91
C LYS A 44 -25.80 17.73 2.89
N GLU A 45 -26.86 17.93 2.11
CA GLU A 45 -27.10 17.18 0.89
C GLU A 45 -25.75 17.14 0.16
N LEU A 46 -25.20 15.93 0.03
CA LEU A 46 -23.91 15.75 -0.62
C LEU A 46 -24.10 16.25 -2.05
N ASP A 47 -23.15 17.07 -2.52
CA ASP A 47 -23.12 17.48 -3.92
C ASP A 47 -23.30 16.24 -4.79
N LEU A 48 -24.17 16.33 -5.80
CA LEU A 48 -24.60 15.17 -6.59
C LEU A 48 -23.39 14.44 -7.22
N GLY A 49 -22.31 15.17 -7.51
CA GLY A 49 -21.05 14.61 -8.00
C GLY A 49 -20.27 13.83 -6.93
N ILE A 50 -20.34 14.25 -5.66
CA ILE A 50 -19.74 13.54 -4.52
C ILE A 50 -20.55 12.28 -4.22
N ASP A 51 -21.88 12.35 -4.23
CA ASP A 51 -22.74 11.19 -4.03
C ASP A 51 -22.56 10.15 -5.17
N TYR A 52 -22.43 10.63 -6.41
CA TYR A 52 -22.10 9.78 -7.57
C TYR A 52 -20.76 9.05 -7.42
N SER A 53 -19.77 9.69 -6.79
CA SER A 53 -18.44 9.11 -6.58
C SER A 53 -18.46 8.05 -5.46
N ILE A 54 -19.24 8.28 -4.41
CA ILE A 54 -19.38 7.36 -3.28
C ILE A 54 -20.25 6.15 -3.68
N ASN A 55 -21.31 6.37 -4.44
CA ASN A 55 -22.27 5.35 -4.87
C ASN A 55 -22.00 4.78 -6.26
N ALA A 56 -20.79 4.96 -6.81
CA ALA A 56 -20.42 4.51 -8.16
C ALA A 56 -20.65 3.00 -8.37
N ALA A 57 -20.60 2.19 -7.31
CA ALA A 57 -20.91 0.77 -7.34
C ALA A 57 -22.39 0.44 -7.63
N ASN A 58 -23.31 1.39 -7.40
CA ASN A 58 -24.76 1.22 -7.58
C ASN A 58 -25.28 1.64 -8.96
N HIS A 59 -24.45 2.25 -9.81
CA HIS A 59 -24.85 2.64 -11.17
C HIS A 59 -24.47 1.56 -12.19
N ALA A 60 -25.50 0.91 -12.75
CA ALA A 60 -25.39 -0.03 -13.86
C ALA A 60 -24.86 0.68 -15.12
N GLY A 61 -23.54 0.75 -15.26
CA GLY A 61 -22.87 1.41 -16.39
C GLY A 61 -21.41 1.76 -16.12
N LEU A 62 -21.06 2.01 -14.85
CA LEU A 62 -19.66 2.12 -14.42
C LEU A 62 -19.16 0.73 -14.03
N LYS A 63 -18.63 -0.02 -15.00
CA LYS A 63 -17.89 -1.25 -14.68
C LYS A 63 -16.57 -0.83 -14.04
N CYS A 64 -16.54 -0.75 -12.70
CA CYS A 64 -15.29 -0.80 -11.95
C CYS A 64 -14.48 -1.96 -12.51
N ARG A 65 -13.25 -1.69 -12.98
CA ARG A 65 -12.52 -2.57 -13.91
C ARG A 65 -12.25 -3.98 -13.39
N ARG A 66 -12.41 -4.24 -12.09
CA ARG A 66 -12.43 -5.60 -11.53
C ARG A 66 -13.45 -5.60 -10.41
N LYS A 67 -14.44 -6.48 -10.52
CA LYS A 67 -15.35 -6.81 -9.41
C LYS A 67 -14.47 -7.08 -8.18
N VAL A 68 -14.72 -6.38 -7.07
CA VAL A 68 -14.30 -6.85 -5.74
C VAL A 68 -14.87 -8.26 -5.67
N PHE A 69 -13.99 -9.23 -5.46
CA PHE A 69 -14.39 -10.61 -5.60
C PHE A 69 -15.46 -10.89 -4.54
N ASP A 70 -16.66 -11.22 -5.00
CA ASP A 70 -17.78 -11.53 -4.12
C ASP A 70 -17.73 -13.02 -3.87
N TYR A 71 -16.94 -13.41 -2.86
CA TYR A 71 -16.78 -14.79 -2.41
C TYR A 71 -16.82 -14.85 -0.89
N THR A 72 -17.19 -16.01 -0.36
CA THR A 72 -17.07 -16.27 1.07
C THR A 72 -15.67 -16.78 1.32
N ARG A 73 -14.91 -16.08 2.17
CA ARG A 73 -13.55 -16.46 2.54
C ARG A 73 -13.56 -17.87 3.18
N GLU A 74 -12.82 -18.79 2.59
CA GLU A 74 -12.67 -20.16 3.07
C GLU A 74 -11.52 -20.27 4.08
N TRP A 75 -11.44 -21.38 4.80
CA TRP A 75 -10.38 -21.62 5.78
C TRP A 75 -8.98 -21.55 5.16
N SER A 76 -8.82 -22.00 3.91
CA SER A 76 -7.59 -21.87 3.13
C SER A 76 -7.16 -20.42 2.94
N ASP A 77 -8.10 -19.51 2.70
CA ASP A 77 -7.81 -18.10 2.50
C ASP A 77 -7.35 -17.43 3.79
N TYR A 78 -7.86 -17.86 4.94
CA TYR A 78 -7.39 -17.37 6.25
C TYR A 78 -5.96 -17.84 6.53
N ASN A 79 -5.64 -19.10 6.25
CA ASN A 79 -4.27 -19.60 6.41
C ASN A 79 -3.31 -18.90 5.44
N LEU A 80 -3.74 -18.67 4.19
CA LEU A 80 -2.96 -17.92 3.21
C LEU A 80 -2.73 -16.48 3.68
N HIS A 81 -3.77 -15.84 4.24
CA HIS A 81 -3.65 -14.51 4.81
C HIS A 81 -2.63 -14.48 5.96
N GLU A 82 -2.68 -15.42 6.88
CA GLU A 82 -1.72 -15.52 8.00
C GLU A 82 -0.29 -15.72 7.48
N ALA A 83 -0.07 -16.67 6.56
CA ALA A 83 1.24 -16.93 5.99
C ALA A 83 1.80 -15.73 5.20
N LEU A 84 0.94 -15.01 4.47
CA LEU A 84 1.33 -13.78 3.77
C LEU A 84 1.65 -12.64 4.74
N GLN A 85 0.90 -12.52 5.84
CA GLN A 85 1.16 -11.53 6.87
C GLN A 85 2.51 -11.78 7.56
N ASP A 86 2.79 -13.03 7.93
CA ASP A 86 4.07 -13.43 8.51
C ASP A 86 5.23 -13.13 7.55
N TRP A 87 5.09 -13.49 6.27
CA TRP A 87 6.09 -13.15 5.26
C TRP A 87 6.26 -11.63 5.12
N HIS A 88 5.16 -10.88 5.10
CA HIS A 88 5.16 -9.44 4.93
C HIS A 88 5.89 -8.71 6.07
N GLU A 89 5.67 -9.13 7.31
CA GLU A 89 6.35 -8.62 8.49
C GLU A 89 7.83 -9.00 8.49
N ASN A 90 8.14 -10.27 8.24
CA ASN A 90 9.52 -10.76 8.18
C ASN A 90 10.32 -10.07 7.08
N LYS A 91 9.71 -9.85 5.90
CA LYS A 91 10.37 -9.18 4.77
C LYS A 91 10.59 -7.70 5.06
N THR A 92 9.62 -7.04 5.70
CA THR A 92 9.77 -5.64 6.12
C THR A 92 10.89 -5.50 7.14
N ALA A 93 10.92 -6.37 8.17
CA ALA A 93 12.00 -6.37 9.16
C ALA A 93 13.37 -6.65 8.53
N ALA A 94 13.45 -7.54 7.53
CA ALA A 94 14.69 -7.86 6.84
C ALA A 94 15.24 -6.69 6.00
N ILE A 95 14.37 -5.84 5.45
CA ILE A 95 14.78 -4.75 4.53
C ILE A 95 14.95 -3.43 5.26
N PHE A 96 14.04 -3.10 6.16
CA PHE A 96 14.00 -1.79 6.85
C PHE A 96 14.43 -1.88 8.32
N GLY A 97 14.62 -3.09 8.85
CA GLY A 97 14.96 -3.32 10.24
C GLY A 97 13.74 -3.42 11.15
N TRP A 98 13.96 -4.04 12.32
CA TRP A 98 12.90 -4.27 13.31
C TRP A 98 12.32 -2.97 13.90
N ALA A 99 13.15 -1.92 14.04
CA ALA A 99 12.68 -0.61 14.51
C ALA A 99 11.66 -0.01 13.54
N ALA A 100 11.95 0.00 12.23
CA ALA A 100 11.05 0.51 11.23
C ALA A 100 9.73 -0.28 11.15
N LEU A 101 9.78 -1.61 11.33
CA LEU A 101 8.58 -2.42 11.43
C LEU A 101 7.69 -2.01 12.62
N ASN A 102 8.27 -1.74 13.80
CA ASN A 102 7.46 -1.33 14.96
C ASN A 102 6.91 0.10 14.84
N ASP A 103 7.71 1.02 14.29
CA ASP A 103 7.34 2.43 14.24
C ASP A 103 6.37 2.76 13.09
N LEU A 104 6.55 2.10 11.94
CA LEU A 104 5.81 2.41 10.70
C LEU A 104 4.94 1.25 10.20
N GLY A 105 5.21 0.02 10.65
CA GLY A 105 4.47 -1.16 10.24
C GLY A 105 4.92 -1.76 8.90
N PRO A 106 4.37 -2.94 8.55
CA PRO A 106 4.72 -3.67 7.33
C PRO A 106 4.22 -2.97 6.05
N SER A 107 3.30 -2.00 6.18
CA SER A 107 2.83 -1.17 5.08
C SER A 107 3.94 -0.39 4.35
N LEU A 108 5.13 -0.28 4.95
CA LEU A 108 6.33 0.27 4.32
C LEU A 108 6.81 -0.54 3.11
N LEU A 109 6.63 -1.87 3.14
CA LEU A 109 6.96 -2.75 2.01
C LEU A 109 5.81 -2.85 1.00
N MET A 110 4.58 -2.96 1.49
CA MET A 110 3.39 -3.20 0.69
C MET A 110 2.15 -2.88 1.51
N THR A 111 1.18 -2.18 0.93
CA THR A 111 -0.05 -1.82 1.68
C THR A 111 -0.94 -3.04 1.93
N ASN A 112 -1.70 -3.02 3.03
CA ASN A 112 -2.66 -4.10 3.37
C ASN A 112 -3.72 -4.29 2.27
N VAL A 113 -4.14 -3.21 1.59
CA VAL A 113 -5.08 -3.29 0.46
C VAL A 113 -4.50 -4.13 -0.69
N LEU A 114 -3.19 -4.03 -0.93
CA LEU A 114 -2.54 -4.83 -1.95
C LEU A 114 -2.36 -6.29 -1.49
N LEU A 115 -2.09 -6.52 -0.20
CA LEU A 115 -2.05 -7.87 0.40
C LEU A 115 -3.40 -8.58 0.26
N ASP A 116 -4.50 -7.91 0.65
CA ASP A 116 -5.87 -8.41 0.45
C ASP A 116 -6.16 -8.70 -1.02
N ARG A 117 -5.69 -7.84 -1.92
CA ARG A 117 -5.86 -8.04 -3.36
C ARG A 117 -5.10 -9.26 -3.88
N ILE A 118 -3.93 -9.56 -3.33
CA ILE A 118 -3.16 -10.77 -3.66
C ILE A 118 -3.92 -12.00 -3.21
N ILE A 119 -4.45 -12.02 -1.99
CA ILE A 119 -5.25 -13.12 -1.45
C ILE A 119 -6.48 -13.37 -2.30
N ASP A 120 -7.21 -12.31 -2.64
CA ASP A 120 -8.35 -12.35 -3.54
C ASP A 120 -7.99 -12.97 -4.91
N CYS A 121 -6.85 -12.58 -5.48
CA CYS A 121 -6.39 -13.13 -6.75
C CYS A 121 -5.94 -14.60 -6.63
N ALA A 122 -5.34 -14.98 -5.50
CA ALA A 122 -4.93 -16.33 -5.18
C ALA A 122 -6.13 -17.27 -5.01
N HIS A 123 -7.16 -16.83 -4.29
CA HIS A 123 -8.43 -17.55 -4.11
C HIS A 123 -9.05 -17.96 -5.46
N HIS A 124 -8.99 -17.06 -6.44
CA HIS A 124 -9.49 -17.32 -7.79
C HIS A 124 -8.47 -17.95 -8.74
N HIS A 125 -7.31 -18.38 -8.25
CA HIS A 125 -6.23 -18.98 -9.02
C HIS A 125 -5.83 -18.14 -10.25
N LYS A 126 -5.74 -16.81 -10.08
CA LYS A 126 -5.41 -15.87 -11.17
C LYS A 126 -3.92 -15.55 -11.27
N ILE A 127 -3.14 -15.88 -10.24
CA ILE A 127 -1.74 -15.49 -10.13
C ILE A 127 -0.88 -16.74 -9.90
N HIS A 128 -0.20 -17.18 -10.95
CA HIS A 128 0.79 -18.26 -10.90
C HIS A 128 2.18 -17.76 -11.31
N THR A 129 2.24 -16.60 -11.95
CA THR A 129 3.47 -15.98 -12.44
C THR A 129 3.61 -14.54 -11.99
N ILE A 130 4.85 -14.03 -11.95
CA ILE A 130 5.15 -12.64 -11.60
C ILE A 130 4.43 -11.66 -12.55
N GLN A 131 4.30 -12.03 -13.84
CA GLN A 131 3.59 -11.23 -14.82
C GLN A 131 2.09 -11.13 -14.54
N GLU A 132 1.46 -12.22 -14.10
CA GLU A 132 0.06 -12.20 -13.66
C GLU A 132 -0.13 -11.42 -12.37
N LEU A 133 0.80 -11.55 -11.41
CA LEU A 133 0.81 -10.78 -10.18
C LEU A 133 0.81 -9.27 -10.48
N TRP A 134 1.74 -8.82 -11.35
CA TRP A 134 1.79 -7.43 -11.81
C TRP A 134 0.50 -7.01 -12.52
N LYS A 135 -0.02 -7.85 -13.43
CA LYS A 135 -1.23 -7.55 -14.21
C LYS A 135 -2.48 -7.41 -13.33
N GLU A 136 -2.62 -8.24 -12.31
CA GLU A 136 -3.83 -8.33 -11.48
C GLU A 136 -3.81 -7.41 -10.26
N THR A 137 -2.63 -7.04 -9.75
CA THR A 137 -2.48 -6.17 -8.58
C THR A 137 -1.93 -4.78 -8.93
N SER A 138 -1.29 -4.64 -10.09
CA SER A 138 -0.55 -3.43 -10.50
C SER A 138 0.56 -3.05 -9.51
N TRP A 139 1.07 -4.03 -8.76
CA TRP A 139 2.16 -3.83 -7.83
C TRP A 139 3.48 -3.63 -8.58
N THR A 140 4.06 -2.44 -8.46
CA THR A 140 5.31 -2.08 -9.15
C THR A 140 6.50 -2.92 -8.72
N ASP A 141 6.53 -3.37 -7.47
CA ASP A 141 7.64 -4.16 -6.93
C ASP A 141 7.42 -5.67 -7.06
N SER A 142 6.44 -6.11 -7.85
CA SER A 142 6.16 -7.53 -8.08
C SER A 142 7.35 -8.29 -8.65
N GLU A 143 8.22 -7.64 -9.44
CA GLU A 143 9.45 -8.27 -9.93
C GLU A 143 10.48 -8.47 -8.82
N LYS A 144 10.57 -7.51 -7.89
CA LYS A 144 11.52 -7.54 -6.77
C LYS A 144 11.08 -8.49 -5.66
N TYR A 145 9.78 -8.60 -5.44
CA TYR A 145 9.17 -9.38 -4.36
C TYR A 145 8.27 -10.51 -4.88
N GLY A 146 8.53 -10.99 -6.10
CA GLY A 146 7.79 -12.07 -6.73
C GLY A 146 7.88 -13.41 -5.98
N GLU A 147 8.80 -13.54 -5.04
CA GLU A 147 8.85 -14.65 -4.07
C GLU A 147 7.56 -14.79 -3.25
N VAL A 148 6.71 -13.77 -3.18
CA VAL A 148 5.37 -13.89 -2.56
C VAL A 148 4.55 -15.03 -3.19
N LEU A 149 4.82 -15.37 -4.45
CA LEU A 149 4.18 -16.48 -5.16
C LEU A 149 4.55 -17.86 -4.60
N THR A 150 5.59 -17.99 -3.77
CA THR A 150 5.91 -19.28 -3.13
C THR A 150 5.01 -19.59 -1.94
N ILE A 151 4.23 -18.61 -1.49
CA ILE A 151 3.31 -18.71 -0.34
C ILE A 151 1.90 -19.06 -0.82
N ILE A 152 1.58 -18.68 -2.06
CA ILE A 152 0.31 -18.88 -2.77
C ILE A 152 0.27 -20.29 -3.38
#